data_AF-A0A4Y7IC30-F1
#
_entry.id   AF-A0A4Y7IC30-F1
#
_cell.length_a   1.000
_cell.length_b   1.000
_cell.length_c   1.000
_cell.angle_alpha   90.00
_cell.angle_beta   90.00
_cell.angle_gamma   90.00
#
_symmetry.space_group_name_H-M   'P 1'
#
loop_
_entity.id
_entity.type
_entity.pdbx_description
1 polymer ?
#
loop_
_entity_poly.entity_id
_entity_poly.type
_entity_poly.pdbx_seq_one_letter_code
_entity_poly.pdbx_strand_id
1 'polypeptide(L)'
;MASSSSPSANIISCTIFLCCILVQVVQITAIKLPPNVRVPAVLVFGDSIVDPGINNHLLSLVKANFPPYGRDFMGTPSGRFSNGLIPSDLLGEKKSVHPAFAILMGISLRSSSSSSPIAISD
;
A
#
# COMPACT_ATOMS: atom_id res chain seq x y z
N MET A 1 -5.94 47.71 13.14
CA MET A 1 -4.89 47.93 12.14
C MET A 1 -4.67 46.62 11.39
N ALA A 2 -5.28 46.46 10.22
CA ALA A 2 -5.04 45.29 9.38
C ALA A 2 -3.77 45.54 8.57
N SER A 3 -2.70 44.80 8.86
CA SER A 3 -1.47 44.84 8.06
C SER A 3 -1.74 44.21 6.71
N SER A 4 -1.97 45.04 5.68
CA SER A 4 -2.12 44.59 4.30
C SER A 4 -0.77 44.12 3.76
N SER A 5 -0.56 42.80 3.76
CA SER A 5 0.59 42.18 3.09
C SER A 5 0.59 42.55 1.60
N SER A 6 1.73 43.00 1.07
CA SER A 6 1.87 43.29 -0.36
C SER A 6 1.70 42.02 -1.19
N PRO A 7 1.12 42.10 -2.41
CA PRO A 7 0.88 40.93 -3.26
C PRO A 7 2.16 40.15 -3.59
N SER A 8 3.31 40.83 -3.66
CA SER A 8 4.61 40.19 -3.87
C SER A 8 5.07 39.31 -2.71
N ALA A 9 4.80 39.70 -1.46
CA ALA A 9 5.19 38.92 -0.28
C ALA A 9 4.42 37.59 -0.19
N ASN A 10 3.15 37.58 -0.58
CA ASN A 10 2.32 36.37 -0.60
C ASN A 10 2.75 35.38 -1.69
N ILE A 11 3.17 35.90 -2.85
CA ILE A 11 3.72 35.08 -3.95
C ILE A 11 5.04 34.44 -3.53
N ILE A 12 5.95 35.21 -2.90
CA ILE A 12 7.24 34.70 -2.42
C ILE A 12 7.05 33.63 -1.33
N SER A 13 6.10 33.85 -0.40
CA SER A 13 5.77 32.86 0.62
C SER A 13 5.25 31.56 -0.01
N CYS A 14 4.36 31.66 -1.00
CA CYS A 14 3.80 30.50 -1.70
C CYS A 14 4.86 29.73 -2.50
N THR A 15 5.78 30.41 -3.18
CA THR A 15 6.86 29.76 -3.94
C THR A 15 7.85 29.06 -3.02
N ILE A 16 8.19 29.66 -1.87
CA ILE A 16 9.03 29.01 -0.85
C ILE A 16 8.33 27.77 -0.30
N PHE A 17 7.05 27.86 0.03
CA PHE A 17 6.27 26.74 0.55
C PHE A 17 6.18 25.57 -0.44
N LEU A 18 5.88 25.86 -1.72
CA LEU A 18 5.86 24.86 -2.79
C LEU A 18 7.24 24.24 -3.01
N CYS A 19 8.31 25.04 -2.99
CA CYS A 19 9.69 24.55 -3.10
C CYS A 19 10.05 23.62 -1.93
N CYS A 20 9.68 23.97 -0.70
CA CYS A 20 9.87 23.11 0.48
C CYS A 20 9.13 21.78 0.34
N ILE A 21 7.87 21.77 -0.12
CA ILE A 21 7.12 20.53 -0.37
C ILE A 21 7.85 19.67 -1.41
N LEU A 22 8.29 20.25 -2.53
CA LEU A 22 9.00 19.53 -3.57
C LEU A 22 10.32 18.93 -3.05
N VAL A 23 11.10 19.67 -2.26
CA VAL A 23 12.34 19.17 -1.63
C VAL A 23 12.07 18.01 -0.68
N GLN A 24 11.01 18.08 0.14
CA GLN A 24 10.65 16.99 1.06
C GLN A 24 10.20 15.73 0.31
N VAL A 25 9.44 15.87 -0.79
CA VAL A 25 9.03 14.74 -1.64
C VAL A 25 10.23 14.04 -2.27
N VAL A 26 11.26 14.80 -2.68
CA VAL A 26 12.48 14.23 -3.29
C VAL A 26 13.26 13.35 -2.30
N GLN A 27 13.37 13.74 -1.02
CA GLN A 27 14.13 12.97 -0.02
C GLN A 27 13.49 11.60 0.31
N ILE A 28 12.16 11.51 0.29
CA ILE A 28 11.43 10.26 0.59
C ILE A 28 11.72 9.17 -0.46
N THR A 29 12.12 9.54 -1.68
CA THR A 29 12.35 8.58 -2.78
C THR A 29 13.73 7.92 -2.78
N ALA A 30 14.66 8.34 -1.91
CA ALA A 30 16.09 7.99 -2.03
C ALA A 30 16.64 7.03 -0.96
N ILE A 31 15.81 6.19 -0.31
CA ILE A 31 16.33 5.14 0.59
C ILE A 31 16.87 3.97 -0.25
N LYS A 32 18.15 4.05 -0.62
CA LYS A 32 18.88 2.90 -1.16
C LYS A 32 19.32 2.01 -0.01
N LEU A 33 18.90 0.75 -0.02
CA LEU A 33 19.46 -0.22 0.92
C LEU A 33 20.94 -0.46 0.57
N PRO A 34 21.78 -0.74 1.57
CA PRO A 34 23.14 -1.19 1.34
C PRO A 34 23.16 -2.43 0.43
N PRO A 35 24.22 -2.62 -0.37
CA PRO A 35 24.39 -3.84 -1.15
C PRO A 35 24.35 -5.07 -0.22
N ASN A 36 23.75 -6.16 -0.69
CA ASN A 36 23.61 -7.43 0.04
C ASN A 36 22.64 -7.46 1.24
N VAL A 37 21.81 -6.42 1.44
CA VAL A 37 20.72 -6.50 2.43
C VAL A 37 19.53 -7.27 1.86
N ARG A 38 19.24 -8.43 2.45
CA ARG A 38 18.01 -9.20 2.19
C ARG A 38 16.89 -8.66 3.05
N VAL A 39 15.77 -8.31 2.42
CA VAL A 39 14.54 -7.97 3.12
C VAL A 39 13.74 -9.26 3.28
N PRO A 40 13.57 -9.80 4.50
CA PRO A 40 12.97 -11.11 4.69
C PRO A 40 11.44 -11.12 4.46
N ALA A 41 10.78 -9.99 4.72
CA ALA A 41 9.34 -9.83 4.54
C ALA A 41 8.98 -8.35 4.33
N VAL A 42 7.86 -8.10 3.65
CA VAL A 42 7.26 -6.77 3.53
C VAL A 42 5.85 -6.86 4.11
N LEU A 43 5.60 -6.09 5.16
CA LEU A 43 4.30 -5.99 5.81
C LEU A 43 3.57 -4.78 5.24
N VAL A 44 2.46 -5.01 4.53
CA VAL A 44 1.69 -3.95 3.88
C VAL A 44 0.39 -3.72 4.62
N PHE A 45 0.17 -2.46 4.97
CA PHE A 45 -1.04 -1.99 5.64
C PHE A 45 -1.74 -1.00 4.74
N GLY A 46 -3.06 -1.08 4.69
CA GLY A 46 -3.86 -0.14 3.92
C GLY A 46 -5.27 -0.65 3.71
N ASP A 47 -5.92 -0.04 2.73
CA ASP A 47 -7.26 -0.36 2.27
C ASP A 47 -7.23 -1.31 1.05
N SER A 48 -8.33 -1.33 0.30
CA SER A 48 -8.51 -2.15 -0.90
C SER A 48 -7.44 -1.96 -1.98
N ILE A 49 -6.74 -0.83 -2.03
CA ILE A 49 -5.74 -0.52 -3.09
C ILE A 49 -4.53 -1.45 -2.99
N VAL A 50 -4.18 -1.88 -1.78
CA VAL A 50 -2.99 -2.70 -1.52
C VAL A 50 -3.33 -4.16 -1.19
N ASP A 51 -4.62 -4.49 -1.16
CA ASP A 51 -5.11 -5.83 -0.83
C ASP A 51 -5.01 -6.79 -2.04
N PRO A 52 -4.24 -7.90 -1.92
CA PRO A 52 -4.13 -8.92 -2.97
C PRO A 52 -5.39 -9.80 -3.10
N GLY A 53 -6.46 -9.52 -2.35
CA GLY A 53 -7.74 -10.24 -2.39
C GLY A 53 -8.08 -11.00 -1.12
N ILE A 54 -7.41 -10.69 0.00
CA ILE A 54 -7.69 -11.28 1.32
C ILE A 54 -9.13 -10.99 1.73
N ASN A 55 -9.66 -9.82 1.35
CA ASN A 55 -11.02 -9.42 1.66
C ASN A 55 -12.11 -10.37 1.11
N ASN A 56 -11.80 -11.23 0.14
CA ASN A 56 -12.75 -12.28 -0.30
C ASN A 56 -13.09 -13.28 0.82
N HIS A 57 -12.14 -13.51 1.72
CA HIS A 57 -12.26 -14.44 2.85
C HIS A 57 -12.77 -13.77 4.13
N LEU A 58 -13.02 -12.45 4.09
CA LEU A 58 -13.57 -11.69 5.19
C LEU A 58 -15.05 -11.37 4.93
N LEU A 59 -15.78 -11.06 6.01
CA LEU A 59 -17.16 -10.63 5.93
C LEU A 59 -17.20 -9.14 5.56
N SER A 60 -17.05 -8.85 4.28
CA SER A 60 -17.02 -7.48 3.75
C SER A 60 -18.19 -7.22 2.81
N LEU A 61 -18.65 -5.97 2.80
CA LEU A 61 -19.75 -5.51 1.95
C LEU A 61 -19.34 -5.42 0.47
N VAL A 62 -18.05 -5.21 0.20
CA VAL A 62 -17.53 -4.96 -1.15
C VAL A 62 -16.38 -5.91 -1.42
N LYS A 63 -16.48 -6.68 -2.51
CA LYS A 63 -15.48 -7.65 -2.98
C LYS A 63 -15.08 -7.33 -4.41
N ALA A 64 -13.92 -7.82 -4.85
CA ALA A 64 -13.43 -7.66 -6.22
C ALA A 64 -13.19 -9.02 -6.89
N ASN A 65 -14.02 -10.01 -6.54
CA ASN A 65 -14.01 -11.37 -7.09
C ASN A 65 -14.97 -11.55 -8.28
N PHE A 66 -15.19 -10.48 -9.05
CA PHE A 66 -16.01 -10.50 -10.27
C PHE A 66 -15.37 -9.69 -11.40
N PRO A 67 -15.75 -9.90 -12.68
CA PRO A 67 -15.24 -9.10 -13.78
C PRO A 67 -15.59 -7.61 -13.62
N PRO A 68 -14.71 -6.65 -13.96
CA PRO A 68 -13.54 -6.80 -14.82
C PRO A 68 -12.21 -7.08 -14.09
N TYR A 69 -12.22 -7.19 -12.76
CA TYR A 69 -11.01 -7.28 -11.95
C TYR A 69 -10.14 -8.49 -12.30
N GLY A 70 -8.82 -8.32 -12.21
CA GLY A 70 -7.82 -9.35 -12.53
C GLY A 70 -7.63 -9.68 -14.03
N ARG A 71 -8.33 -8.99 -14.94
CA ARG A 71 -8.22 -9.22 -16.40
C ARG A 71 -6.79 -9.14 -16.93
N ASP A 72 -6.06 -8.11 -16.53
CA ASP A 72 -4.69 -7.83 -17.00
C ASP A 72 -3.62 -8.48 -16.11
N PHE A 73 -4.03 -9.25 -15.10
CA PHE A 73 -3.16 -9.99 -14.20
C PHE A 73 -3.09 -11.48 -14.55
N MET A 74 -4.22 -12.19 -14.45
CA MET A 74 -4.33 -13.64 -14.72
C MET A 74 -5.53 -13.97 -15.64
N GLY A 75 -6.27 -12.96 -16.11
CA GLY A 75 -7.48 -13.15 -16.92
C GLY A 75 -8.72 -13.57 -16.12
N THR A 76 -8.60 -13.79 -14.81
CA THR A 76 -9.70 -14.21 -13.92
C THR A 76 -9.84 -13.27 -12.72
N PRO A 77 -11.05 -13.14 -12.12
CA PRO A 77 -11.26 -12.31 -10.94
C PRO A 77 -10.34 -12.71 -9.78
N SER A 78 -9.37 -11.85 -9.49
CA SER A 78 -8.30 -12.14 -8.53
C SER A 78 -8.66 -11.78 -7.09
N GLY A 79 -9.77 -11.06 -6.87
CA GLY A 79 -10.08 -10.45 -5.57
C GLY A 79 -9.40 -9.11 -5.31
N ARG A 80 -8.49 -8.70 -6.21
CA ARG A 80 -7.80 -7.42 -6.15
C ARG A 80 -8.70 -6.34 -6.70
N PHE A 81 -8.69 -5.16 -6.08
CA PHE A 81 -9.41 -3.99 -6.58
C PHE A 81 -8.68 -3.31 -7.75
N SER A 82 -8.14 -4.12 -8.67
CA SER A 82 -7.40 -3.71 -9.85
C SER A 82 -7.55 -4.77 -10.95
N ASN A 83 -7.39 -4.35 -12.21
CA ASN A 83 -7.30 -5.28 -13.34
C ASN A 83 -5.93 -5.93 -13.45
N GLY A 84 -4.87 -5.27 -12.96
CA GLY A 84 -3.48 -5.71 -13.07
C GLY A 84 -2.76 -5.75 -11.72
N LEU A 85 -1.45 -5.51 -11.74
CA LEU A 85 -0.62 -5.40 -10.54
C LEU A 85 -1.11 -4.27 -9.64
N ILE A 86 -1.00 -4.48 -8.33
CA ILE A 86 -1.25 -3.47 -7.31
C ILE A 86 0.09 -2.96 -6.75
N PRO A 87 0.13 -1.81 -6.05
CA PRO A 87 1.38 -1.25 -5.52
C PRO A 87 2.17 -2.24 -4.66
N SER A 88 1.46 -3.14 -4.00
CA SER A 88 1.99 -4.15 -3.10
C SER A 88 2.78 -5.24 -3.87
N ASP A 89 2.39 -5.57 -5.12
CA ASP A 89 3.15 -6.44 -6.02
C ASP A 89 4.44 -5.78 -6.49
N LEU A 90 4.37 -4.50 -6.87
CA LEU A 90 5.53 -3.73 -7.35
C LEU A 90 6.63 -3.62 -6.27
N LEU A 91 6.23 -3.58 -5.00
CA LEU A 91 7.16 -3.62 -3.87
C LEU A 91 7.84 -4.99 -3.74
N GLY A 92 7.09 -6.07 -3.98
CA GLY A 92 7.60 -7.44 -3.99
C GLY A 92 8.51 -7.77 -5.17
N GLU A 93 8.30 -7.15 -6.34
CA GLU A 93 9.20 -7.34 -7.49
C GLU A 93 10.52 -6.59 -7.32
N LYS A 94 10.49 -5.38 -6.76
CA LYS A 94 11.67 -4.50 -6.64
C LYS A 94 12.66 -4.96 -5.57
N LYS A 95 12.21 -5.74 -4.60
CA LYS A 95 13.04 -6.30 -3.53
C LYS A 95 12.93 -7.80 -3.71
N SER A 96 14.03 -8.56 -3.83
CA SER A 96 13.97 -10.05 -3.86
C SER A 96 13.51 -10.65 -2.53
N VAL A 97 12.32 -10.25 -2.08
CA VAL A 97 11.64 -10.61 -0.84
C VAL A 97 10.92 -11.91 -1.12
N HIS A 98 11.24 -12.96 -0.37
CA HIS A 98 10.40 -14.15 -0.35
C HIS A 98 9.01 -13.77 0.15
N PRO A 99 7.93 -14.26 -0.48
CA PRO A 99 6.59 -13.72 -0.32
C PRO A 99 6.00 -14.12 1.04
N ALA A 100 6.40 -13.43 2.10
CA ALA A 100 5.65 -13.32 3.35
C ALA A 100 4.84 -12.02 3.28
N PHE A 101 3.78 -12.03 2.47
CA PHE A 101 2.84 -10.92 2.37
C PHE A 101 1.84 -11.02 3.52
N ALA A 102 2.22 -10.51 4.69
CA ALA A 102 1.28 -10.38 5.79
C ALA A 102 0.58 -9.00 5.66
N ILE A 103 -0.75 -9.01 5.60
CA ILE A 103 -1.57 -7.80 5.72
C ILE A 103 -2.24 -7.85 7.09
N LEU A 104 -1.88 -6.91 7.98
CA LEU A 104 -2.36 -6.93 9.36
C LEU A 104 -3.87 -6.68 9.46
N MET A 105 -4.49 -5.97 8.51
CA MET A 105 -5.94 -5.73 8.54
C MET A 105 -6.74 -7.04 8.52
N GLY A 106 -6.33 -8.01 7.69
CA GLY A 106 -6.95 -9.34 7.66
C GLY A 106 -6.59 -10.20 8.87
N ILE A 107 -5.37 -10.07 9.40
CA ILE A 107 -4.94 -10.80 10.60
C ILE A 107 -5.69 -10.33 11.84
N SER A 108 -5.98 -9.03 11.97
CA SER A 108 -6.73 -8.50 13.13
C SER A 108 -8.18 -9.00 13.14
N LEU A 109 -8.83 -9.06 11.98
CA LEU A 109 -10.18 -9.65 11.83
C LEU A 109 -10.18 -11.18 11.95
N ARG A 110 -9.14 -11.86 11.45
CA ARG A 110 -8.96 -13.31 11.68
C ARG A 110 -8.74 -13.58 13.17
N SER A 111 -7.85 -12.84 13.83
CA SER A 111 -7.55 -12.97 15.26
C SER A 111 -8.76 -12.71 16.16
N SER A 112 -9.69 -11.87 15.74
CA SER A 112 -10.94 -11.63 16.49
C SER A 112 -12.06 -12.63 16.14
N SER A 113 -11.89 -13.46 15.09
CA SER A 113 -12.81 -14.55 14.72
C SER A 113 -12.25 -15.97 14.95
N SER A 114 -10.96 -16.11 15.24
CA SER A 114 -10.27 -17.39 15.45
C SER A 114 -9.91 -17.60 16.93
N SER A 115 -10.94 -17.81 17.75
CA SER A 115 -10.80 -18.52 19.03
C SER A 115 -10.90 -20.04 18.86
N SER A 116 -10.54 -20.58 17.70
CA SER A 116 -10.40 -22.03 17.50
C SER A 116 -8.97 -22.39 17.09
N PRO A 117 -8.37 -23.42 17.72
CA PRO A 117 -6.95 -23.74 17.56
C PRO A 117 -6.69 -24.36 16.18
N ILE A 118 -5.67 -23.84 15.50
CA ILE A 118 -5.17 -24.39 14.24
C ILE A 118 -4.42 -25.68 14.58
N ALA A 119 -4.98 -26.84 14.22
CA ALA A 119 -4.26 -28.09 14.20
C ALA A 119 -3.25 -28.05 13.03
N ILE A 120 -1.97 -28.11 13.37
CA ILE A 120 -0.91 -28.42 12.42
C ILE A 120 -0.92 -29.94 12.28
N SER A 121 -1.30 -30.44 11.10
CA SER A 121 -1.06 -31.83 10.71
C SER A 121 0.29 -31.89 10.00
N ASP A 122 1.15 -32.76 10.52
CA ASP A 122 2.52 -33.07 10.06
C ASP A 122 2.62 -33.39 8.56
#